data_AF-H6UMU2-F1
#
_entry.id   AF-H6UMU2-F1
#
_cell.length_a   1.000
_cell.length_b   1.000
_cell.length_c   1.000
_cell.angle_alpha   90.00
_cell.angle_beta   90.00
_cell.angle_gamma   90.00
#
_symmetry.space_group_name_H-M   'P 1'
#
loop_
_entity.id
_entity.type
_entity.pdbx_description
1 polymer ?
#
loop_
_entity_poly.entity_id
_entity_poly.type
_entity_poly.pdbx_seq_one_letter_code
_entity_poly.pdbx_strand_id
1 'polypeptide(L)'
;GINQVQSSVAEYPEAITYLLEQYDKYEAEQLRLSDIISGFIDPNETDDVAPTATHIGSELSEEDLADEDEDEDEDEDGDGDDSDDDGDGGPDPEVARE
;
A
#
# COMPACT_ATOMS: atom_id res chain seq x y z
N GLY A 1 17.62 2.53 8.61
CA GLY A 1 16.61 1.46 8.42
C GLY A 1 15.33 2.06 7.86
N ILE A 2 14.35 1.27 7.45
CA ILE A 2 13.13 1.76 6.78
C ILE A 2 12.28 2.69 7.67
N ASN A 3 12.15 2.40 8.97
CA ASN A 3 11.47 3.30 9.93
C ASN A 3 12.15 4.68 10.05
N GLN A 4 13.48 4.73 9.88
CA GLN A 4 14.23 5.99 9.90
C GLN A 4 13.96 6.82 8.64
N VAL A 5 13.84 6.17 7.48
CA VAL A 5 13.46 6.84 6.22
C VAL A 5 12.04 7.39 6.34
N GLN A 6 11.09 6.59 6.83
CA GLN A 6 9.72 7.03 7.06
C GLN A 6 9.64 8.21 8.03
N SER A 7 10.43 8.19 9.12
CA SER A 7 10.52 9.33 10.06
C SER A 7 11.05 10.59 9.37
N SER A 8 12.09 10.47 8.54
CA SER A 8 12.63 11.62 7.80
C SER A 8 11.66 12.17 6.75
N VAL A 9 10.87 11.31 6.09
CA VAL A 9 9.81 11.73 5.17
C VAL A 9 8.70 12.46 5.93
N ALA A 10 8.30 11.96 7.10
CA ALA A 10 7.30 12.59 7.95
C ALA A 10 7.75 13.96 8.50
N GLU A 11 9.05 14.17 8.67
CA GLU A 11 9.62 15.46 9.08
C GLU A 11 9.73 16.48 7.93
N TYR A 12 9.55 16.06 6.67
CA TYR A 12 9.68 16.93 5.51
C TYR A 12 8.34 17.62 5.16
N PRO A 13 8.23 18.96 5.26
CA PRO A 13 6.95 19.65 5.08
C PRO A 13 6.30 19.43 3.71
N GLU A 14 7.10 19.28 2.65
CA GLU A 14 6.58 19.07 1.29
C GLU A 14 5.93 17.69 1.13
N ALA A 15 6.38 16.69 1.89
CA ALA A 15 5.77 15.37 1.87
C ALA A 15 4.36 15.42 2.47
N ILE A 16 4.17 16.23 3.52
CA ILE A 16 2.85 16.46 4.13
C ILE A 16 1.93 17.20 3.14
N THR A 17 2.41 18.24 2.47
CA THR A 17 1.60 18.95 1.47
C THR A 17 1.21 18.05 0.31
N TYR A 18 2.15 17.23 -0.17
CA TYR A 18 1.86 16.26 -1.22
C TYR A 18 0.79 15.25 -0.81
N LEU A 19 0.85 14.70 0.41
CA LEU A 19 -0.16 13.78 0.93
C LEU A 19 -1.56 14.44 0.95
N LEU A 20 -1.64 15.70 1.38
CA LEU A 20 -2.89 16.46 1.38
C LEU A 20 -3.44 16.69 -0.03
N GLU A 21 -2.59 17.04 -0.99
CA GLU A 21 -2.99 17.20 -2.40
C GLU A 21 -3.51 15.89 -3.02
N GLN A 22 -2.93 14.75 -2.65
CA GLN A 22 -3.44 13.44 -3.08
C GLN A 22 -4.79 13.13 -2.44
N TYR A 23 -4.99 13.52 -1.18
CA TYR A 23 -6.28 13.40 -0.51
C TYR A 23 -7.36 14.29 -1.16
N ASP A 24 -7.02 15.52 -1.57
CA ASP A 24 -7.93 16.40 -2.33
C ASP A 24 -8.37 15.75 -3.65
N LYS A 25 -7.49 14.99 -4.32
CA LYS A 25 -7.83 14.21 -5.52
C LYS A 25 -8.75 13.04 -5.21
N TYR A 26 -8.58 12.38 -4.07
CA TYR A 26 -9.52 11.37 -3.59
C TYR A 26 -10.91 11.98 -3.34
N GLU A 27 -11.00 13.15 -2.69
CA GLU A 27 -12.29 13.85 -2.49
C GLU A 27 -12.95 14.28 -3.81
N ALA A 28 -12.13 14.56 -4.83
CA ALA A 28 -12.59 14.84 -6.18
C ALA A 28 -12.91 13.57 -7.00
N GLU A 29 -12.94 12.39 -6.38
CA GLU A 29 -13.21 11.08 -6.99
C GLU A 29 -12.24 10.69 -8.12
N GLN A 30 -11.00 11.23 -8.10
CA GLN A 30 -9.98 10.98 -9.12
C GLN A 30 -9.04 9.81 -8.76
N LEU A 31 -8.95 9.45 -7.48
CA LEU A 31 -8.09 8.40 -6.94
C LEU A 31 -8.87 7.59 -5.89
N ARG A 32 -8.47 6.34 -5.64
CA ARG A 32 -8.98 5.59 -4.49
C ARG A 32 -8.12 5.87 -3.26
N LEU A 33 -8.70 5.73 -2.08
CA LEU A 33 -7.96 5.92 -0.83
C LEU A 33 -6.89 4.82 -0.64
N SER A 34 -7.15 3.61 -1.14
CA SER A 34 -6.20 2.48 -1.18
C SER A 34 -4.93 2.77 -1.98
N ASP A 35 -5.00 3.67 -2.97
CA ASP A 35 -3.85 4.09 -3.77
C ASP A 35 -2.92 5.06 -3.02
N ILE A 36 -3.39 5.65 -1.92
CA ILE A 36 -2.67 6.66 -1.12
C ILE A 36 -2.12 6.03 0.15
N ILE A 37 -2.93 5.25 0.86
CA ILE A 37 -2.56 4.61 2.12
C ILE A 37 -3.10 3.17 2.18
N SER A 38 -2.32 2.28 2.77
CA SER A 38 -2.71 0.88 2.97
C SER A 38 -3.34 0.63 4.36
N GLY A 39 -3.22 1.57 5.29
CA GLY A 39 -3.77 1.42 6.64
C GLY A 39 -3.22 2.45 7.63
N PHE A 40 -3.68 2.38 8.88
CA PHE A 40 -3.24 3.24 9.98
C PHE A 40 -2.52 2.43 11.05
N ILE A 41 -1.60 3.08 11.76
CA ILE A 41 -0.89 2.49 12.89
C ILE A 41 -1.66 2.84 14.17
N ASP A 42 -2.18 1.84 14.89
CA ASP A 42 -2.76 2.05 16.23
C ASP A 42 -1.62 2.09 17.29
N PRO A 43 -1.42 3.21 17.99
CA PRO A 43 -0.39 3.32 19.03
C PRO A 43 -0.65 2.44 20.28
N ASN A 44 -1.87 1.90 20.44
CA ASN A 44 -2.22 1.01 21.54
C ASN A 44 -2.01 -0.47 21.20
N GLU A 45 -1.91 -0.79 19.91
CA GLU A 45 -1.67 -2.15 19.44
C GLU A 45 -0.17 -2.45 19.60
N THR A 46 0.14 -3.46 20.41
CA THR A 46 1.52 -3.75 20.84
C THR A 46 2.25 -4.68 19.88
N ASP A 47 1.61 -5.08 18.79
CA ASP A 47 2.31 -5.75 17.70
C ASP A 47 3.29 -4.73 17.11
N ASP A 48 4.58 -5.05 17.22
CA ASP A 48 5.64 -4.43 16.45
C ASP A 48 5.12 -4.35 15.02
N VAL A 49 4.69 -3.16 14.58
CA VAL A 49 4.30 -2.92 13.20
C VAL A 49 5.53 -3.30 12.40
N ALA A 50 5.52 -4.54 11.90
CA ALA A 50 6.63 -5.06 11.12
C ALA A 50 6.82 -4.01 10.04
N PRO A 51 8.04 -3.48 9.87
CA PRO A 51 8.28 -2.38 8.94
C PRO A 51 7.60 -2.75 7.63
N THR A 52 6.48 -2.09 7.32
CA THR A 52 5.67 -2.49 6.19
C THR A 52 6.61 -2.33 5.02
N ALA A 53 6.88 -3.43 4.32
CA ALA A 53 7.74 -3.43 3.14
C ALA A 53 7.01 -2.73 1.97
N THR A 54 6.41 -1.57 2.23
CA THR A 54 6.03 -0.63 1.20
C THR A 54 7.32 -0.26 0.49
N HIS A 55 7.35 -0.49 -0.83
CA HIS A 55 8.48 -0.37 -1.74
C HIS A 55 9.10 1.04 -1.77
N ILE A 56 9.64 1.51 -0.65
CA ILE A 56 10.42 2.75 -0.55
C ILE A 56 11.89 2.47 -0.95
N GLY A 57 12.26 1.18 -1.10
CA GLY A 57 13.55 0.74 -1.58
C GLY A 57 13.49 0.30 -3.04
N SER A 58 14.13 1.08 -3.90
CA SER A 58 14.42 0.82 -5.32
C SER A 58 13.29 1.11 -6.30
N GLU A 59 13.46 2.21 -7.03
CA GLU A 59 12.97 2.38 -8.40
C GLU A 59 13.55 1.24 -9.28
N LEU A 60 12.95 0.06 -9.25
CA LEU A 60 13.10 -0.87 -10.36
C LEU A 60 12.29 -0.29 -11.51
N SER A 61 12.95 -0.08 -12.65
CA SER A 61 12.28 0.43 -13.85
C SER A 61 11.29 -0.64 -14.35
N GLU A 62 10.23 -0.25 -15.07
CA GLU A 62 9.31 -1.21 -15.71
C GLU A 62 10.03 -2.22 -16.62
N GLU A 63 11.27 -1.90 -17.03
CA GLU A 63 12.16 -2.76 -17.81
C GLU A 63 12.74 -3.94 -16.99
N ASP A 64 12.83 -3.82 -15.66
CA ASP A 64 13.32 -4.87 -14.75
C ASP A 64 12.21 -5.85 -14.31
N LEU A 65 10.92 -5.54 -14.56
CA LEU A 65 9.77 -6.40 -14.26
C LEU A 65 9.43 -7.39 -15.39
N ALA A 66 10.01 -7.21 -16.58
CA ALA A 66 9.68 -8.01 -17.77
C ALA A 66 10.47 -9.33 -17.89
N ASP A 67 11.37 -9.63 -16.94
CA ASP A 67 12.32 -10.75 -17.03
C ASP A 67 11.95 -11.93 -16.09
N GLU A 68 10.78 -11.93 -15.46
CA GLU A 68 10.31 -13.00 -14.55
C GLU A 68 9.13 -13.85 -15.07
N ASP A 69 8.72 -13.71 -16.33
CA ASP A 69 7.56 -14.41 -16.91
C ASP A 69 7.94 -15.42 -18.01
N GLU A 70 8.88 -16.33 -17.72
CA GLU A 70 9.14 -17.51 -18.55
C GLU A 70 9.26 -18.78 -17.69
N ASP A 71 8.17 -19.17 -17.03
CA ASP A 71 7.96 -20.55 -16.57
C ASP A 71 6.47 -20.93 -16.79
N GLU A 72 6.16 -21.28 -18.04
CA GLU A 72 4.90 -21.96 -18.43
C GLU A 72 4.99 -23.48 -18.16
N ASP A 73 3.88 -24.01 -17.61
CA ASP A 73 3.40 -25.40 -17.62
C ASP A 73 3.96 -26.35 -16.53
N GLU A 74 3.19 -27.14 -15.77
CA GLU A 74 1.85 -27.73 -15.93
C GLU A 74 1.43 -28.31 -14.56
N ASP A 75 0.18 -28.13 -14.10
CA ASP A 75 -0.73 -29.22 -13.69
C ASP A 75 -1.99 -28.72 -12.97
N GLU A 76 -3.11 -29.07 -13.61
CA GLU A 76 -4.52 -28.94 -13.23
C GLU A 76 -4.86 -29.81 -12.01
N ASP A 77 -5.69 -29.31 -11.06
CA ASP A 77 -6.82 -30.05 -10.44
C ASP A 77 -7.32 -29.39 -9.13
N GLY A 78 -8.63 -29.13 -9.06
CA GLY A 78 -9.40 -29.35 -7.81
C GLY A 78 -10.21 -28.17 -7.23
N ASP A 79 -11.51 -28.20 -7.53
CA ASP A 79 -12.65 -27.54 -6.85
C ASP A 79 -12.47 -27.06 -5.40
N GLY A 80 -12.99 -25.86 -5.11
CA GLY A 80 -13.27 -25.41 -3.74
C GLY A 80 -13.79 -23.98 -3.66
N ASP A 81 -15.12 -23.83 -3.77
CA ASP A 81 -15.90 -22.67 -3.32
C ASP A 81 -15.47 -22.21 -1.92
N ASP A 82 -14.96 -20.99 -1.79
CA ASP A 82 -15.17 -20.16 -0.60
C ASP A 82 -15.13 -18.69 -1.01
N SER A 83 -16.22 -18.00 -0.70
CA SER A 83 -16.32 -16.55 -0.78
C SER A 83 -15.47 -15.95 0.32
N ASP A 84 -14.40 -15.24 0.00
CA ASP A 84 -13.87 -14.23 0.90
C ASP A 84 -13.37 -13.01 0.12
N ASP A 85 -14.03 -11.91 0.44
CA ASP A 85 -13.84 -10.53 0.07
C ASP A 85 -12.53 -10.00 0.67
N ASP A 86 -11.39 -10.49 0.18
CA ASP A 86 -10.08 -10.05 0.64
C ASP A 86 -9.33 -9.31 -0.47
N GLY A 87 -9.32 -7.97 -0.39
CA GLY A 87 -8.07 -7.27 -0.64
C GLY A 87 -8.02 -6.11 -1.63
N ASP A 88 -9.11 -5.45 -2.03
CA ASP A 88 -9.03 -4.04 -2.51
C ASP A 88 -8.92 -3.08 -1.30
N GLY A 89 -8.09 -3.48 -0.32
CA GLY A 89 -8.17 -3.17 1.11
C GLY A 89 -7.45 -1.88 1.49
N GLY A 90 -7.88 -0.75 0.95
CA GLY A 90 -7.59 0.53 1.58
C GLY A 90 -8.37 0.67 2.89
N PRO A 91 -7.90 1.50 3.84
CA PRO A 91 -8.68 1.80 5.03
C PRO A 91 -10.05 2.38 4.62
N ASP A 92 -11.10 2.05 5.39
CA ASP A 92 -12.45 2.57 5.14
C ASP A 92 -12.41 4.11 5.16
N PRO A 93 -12.91 4.79 4.11
CA PRO A 93 -12.88 6.24 4.03
C PRO A 93 -13.65 6.95 5.15
N GLU A 94 -14.66 6.33 5.75
CA GLU A 94 -15.35 6.89 6.91
C GLU A 94 -14.47 6.81 8.17
N VAL A 95 -13.74 5.70 8.36
CA VAL A 95 -12.78 5.54 9.46
C VAL A 95 -11.57 6.45 9.27
N ALA A 96 -11.11 6.64 8.04
CA ALA A 96 -9.98 7.52 7.73
C ALA A 96 -10.25 9.01 8.01
N ARG A 97 -11.52 9.40 8.17
CA ARG A 97 -11.93 10.77 8.51
C ARG A 97 -12.08 11.02 10.01
N GLU A 98 -12.10 9.98 10.83
CA GLU A 98 -12.25 10.06 12.30
C GLU A 98 -10.98 10.58 12.98
#